data_AF-U3TFG9-F1
#
_entry.id   AF-U3TFG9-F1
#
_cell.length_a   1.000
_cell.length_b   1.000
_cell.length_c   1.000
_cell.angle_alpha   90.00
_cell.angle_beta   90.00
_cell.angle_gamma   90.00
#
_symmetry.space_group_name_H-M   'P 1'
#
loop_
_entity.id
_entity.type
_entity.pdbx_description
1 polymer ?
#
loop_
_entity_poly.entity_id
_entity_poly.type
_entity_poly.pdbx_seq_one_letter_code
_entity_poly.pdbx_strand_id
1 'polypeptide(L)'
;MSFERTVDSRVGPLDSATRAVLFSDLLSSVDIFVASVTASMVSSDERLLSVALTELEYLLGETVHLRDIEGSLRVLGEAGPGIYQILASLGPEGLRTLLASSIEALEGYGSPEPSLVAELARLHGWRVDPGVLDHRTSASAVLLTVAAAFLKEVSSA
;
A
#
# COMPACT_ATOMS: atom_id res chain seq x y z
N MET A 1 -12.30 -30.85 -6.68
CA MET A 1 -13.00 -29.59 -7.00
C MET A 1 -11.95 -28.49 -7.01
N SER A 2 -11.48 -28.10 -8.20
CA SER A 2 -10.39 -27.14 -8.38
C SER A 2 -10.92 -25.70 -8.35
N PHE A 3 -10.22 -24.88 -7.59
CA PHE A 3 -10.56 -23.51 -7.20
C PHE A 3 -10.20 -22.48 -8.29
N GLU A 4 -10.33 -22.85 -9.58
CA GLU A 4 -10.03 -21.95 -10.71
C GLU A 4 -11.25 -21.09 -11.12
N ARG A 5 -12.41 -21.25 -10.46
CA ARG A 5 -13.69 -20.88 -11.09
C ARG A 5 -14.43 -19.66 -10.53
N THR A 6 -13.79 -18.74 -9.83
CA THR A 6 -14.53 -17.61 -9.21
C THR A 6 -13.96 -16.21 -9.45
N VAL A 7 -13.00 -16.06 -10.36
CA VAL A 7 -12.56 -14.72 -10.85
C VAL A 7 -12.69 -14.58 -12.38
N ASP A 8 -13.05 -15.65 -13.09
CA ASP A 8 -13.18 -15.64 -14.57
C ASP A 8 -14.50 -15.06 -15.12
N SER A 9 -15.47 -14.68 -14.27
CA SER A 9 -16.85 -14.50 -14.73
C SER A 9 -17.33 -13.06 -14.97
N ARG A 10 -16.47 -12.04 -14.97
CA ARG A 10 -16.89 -10.67 -15.37
C ARG A 10 -15.93 -9.94 -16.30
N VAL A 11 -14.66 -10.31 -16.27
CA VAL A 11 -13.63 -9.89 -17.23
C VAL A 11 -12.84 -11.17 -17.43
N GLY A 12 -12.70 -11.68 -18.66
CA GLY A 12 -11.94 -12.92 -18.89
C GLY A 12 -10.51 -12.82 -18.33
N PRO A 13 -9.76 -13.94 -18.25
CA PRO A 13 -8.39 -13.90 -17.75
C PRO A 13 -7.61 -12.87 -18.56
N LEU A 14 -7.22 -11.77 -17.91
CA LEU A 14 -6.40 -10.73 -18.53
C LEU A 14 -5.17 -11.44 -19.09
N ASP A 15 -4.96 -11.31 -20.40
CA ASP A 15 -3.80 -11.90 -21.03
C ASP A 15 -2.52 -11.34 -20.40
N SER A 16 -1.43 -12.10 -20.50
CA SER A 16 -0.17 -11.76 -19.86
C SER A 16 0.37 -10.39 -20.30
N ALA A 17 0.01 -9.91 -21.50
CA ALA A 17 0.43 -8.61 -22.00
C ALA A 17 -0.34 -7.48 -21.32
N THR A 18 -1.66 -7.61 -21.20
CA THR A 18 -2.53 -6.66 -20.49
C THR A 18 -2.14 -6.59 -19.02
N ARG A 19 -1.84 -7.72 -18.39
CA ARG A 19 -1.34 -7.77 -17.02
C ARG A 19 0.01 -7.08 -16.84
N ALA A 20 0.94 -7.30 -17.78
CA ALA A 20 2.24 -6.66 -17.74
C ALA A 20 2.15 -5.14 -17.90
N VAL A 21 1.24 -4.65 -18.75
CA VAL A 21 0.95 -3.22 -18.91
C VAL A 21 0.37 -2.65 -17.62
N LEU A 22 -0.66 -3.27 -17.06
CA LEU A 22 -1.27 -2.83 -15.79
C LEU A 22 -0.26 -2.83 -14.64
N PHE A 23 0.60 -3.85 -14.55
CA PHE A 23 1.65 -3.91 -13.54
C PHE A 23 2.72 -2.83 -13.75
N SER A 24 3.10 -2.55 -15.00
CA SER A 24 4.02 -1.46 -15.34
C SER A 24 3.44 -0.09 -14.98
N ASP A 25 2.14 0.10 -15.21
CA ASP A 25 1.44 1.34 -14.86
C ASP A 25 1.35 1.49 -13.34
N LEU A 26 1.06 0.42 -12.60
CA LEU A 26 1.06 0.40 -11.14
C LEU A 26 2.43 0.72 -10.54
N LEU A 27 3.51 0.14 -11.08
CA LEU A 27 4.87 0.45 -10.64
C LEU A 27 5.25 1.90 -10.94
N SER A 28 4.76 2.45 -12.05
CA SER A 28 4.95 3.87 -12.37
C SER A 28 4.25 4.76 -11.36
N SER A 29 3.02 4.42 -10.94
CA SER A 29 2.32 5.13 -9.86
C SER A 29 3.01 5.02 -8.51
N VAL A 30 3.62 3.87 -8.17
CA VAL A 30 4.47 3.74 -6.98
C VAL A 30 5.64 4.71 -7.03
N ASP A 31 6.31 4.82 -8.17
CA ASP A 31 7.46 5.70 -8.34
C ASP A 31 7.06 7.19 -8.24
N ILE A 32 5.94 7.57 -8.86
CA ILE A 32 5.41 8.94 -8.77
C ILE A 32 4.99 9.25 -7.33
N PHE A 33 4.34 8.30 -6.65
CA PHE A 33 3.98 8.43 -5.25
C PHE A 33 5.22 8.68 -4.39
N VAL A 34 6.19 7.76 -4.40
CA VAL A 34 7.40 7.86 -3.58
C VAL A 34 8.17 9.15 -3.86
N ALA A 35 8.28 9.56 -5.13
CA ALA A 35 8.92 10.82 -5.50
C ALA A 35 8.18 12.04 -4.93
N SER A 36 6.85 12.05 -5.04
CA SER A 36 6.00 13.16 -4.54
C SER A 36 6.05 13.26 -3.03
N VAL A 37 6.01 12.13 -2.32
CA VAL A 37 6.21 12.04 -0.87
C VAL A 37 7.56 12.62 -0.50
N THR A 38 8.64 12.10 -1.08
CA THR A 38 10.01 12.52 -0.76
C THR A 38 10.21 14.00 -1.00
N ALA A 39 9.67 14.52 -2.11
CA ALA A 39 9.75 15.94 -2.42
C ALA A 39 8.93 16.78 -1.43
N SER A 40 7.70 16.37 -1.08
CA SER A 40 6.88 17.07 -0.08
C SER A 40 7.51 17.08 1.32
N MET A 41 8.21 16.01 1.71
CA MET A 41 8.95 15.95 2.98
C MET A 41 10.04 17.01 3.07
N VAL A 42 10.68 17.32 1.93
CA VAL A 42 11.81 18.25 1.86
C VAL A 42 11.34 19.69 1.71
N SER A 43 10.24 19.92 0.98
CA SER A 43 9.78 21.27 0.63
C SER A 43 8.57 21.77 1.42
N SER A 44 7.87 20.90 2.16
CA SER A 44 6.55 21.17 2.76
C SER A 44 5.51 21.68 1.74
N ASP A 45 5.63 21.32 0.46
CA ASP A 45 4.73 21.77 -0.61
C ASP A 45 3.44 20.94 -0.64
N GLU A 46 2.33 21.57 -0.29
CA GLU A 46 0.97 20.99 -0.30
C GLU A 46 0.55 20.47 -1.69
N ARG A 47 1.10 21.01 -2.79
CA ARG A 47 0.79 20.52 -4.14
C ARG A 47 1.37 19.14 -4.37
N LEU A 48 2.59 18.89 -3.89
CA LEU A 48 3.23 17.58 -3.97
C LEU A 48 2.52 16.57 -3.07
N LEU A 49 2.00 17.02 -1.93
CA LEU A 49 1.13 16.21 -1.07
C LEU A 49 -0.16 15.81 -1.82
N SER A 50 -0.80 16.75 -2.53
CA SER A 50 -1.99 16.46 -3.34
C SER A 50 -1.73 15.47 -4.48
N VAL A 51 -0.56 15.54 -5.12
CA VAL A 51 -0.15 14.56 -6.14
C VAL A 51 0.05 13.19 -5.50
N ALA A 52 0.75 13.11 -4.36
CA ALA A 52 0.94 11.86 -3.63
C ALA A 52 -0.40 11.22 -3.22
N LEU A 53 -1.37 12.00 -2.76
CA LEU A 53 -2.72 11.49 -2.46
C LEU A 53 -3.42 10.93 -3.69
N THR A 54 -3.33 11.62 -4.82
CA THR A 54 -4.00 11.19 -6.06
C THR A 54 -3.43 9.86 -6.54
N GLU A 55 -2.11 9.71 -6.51
CA GLU A 55 -1.47 8.43 -6.85
C GLU A 55 -1.82 7.33 -5.85
N LEU A 56 -1.91 7.66 -4.56
CA LEU A 56 -2.29 6.70 -3.54
C LEU A 56 -3.75 6.25 -3.68
N GLU A 57 -4.66 7.16 -3.98
CA GLU A 57 -6.05 6.85 -4.32
C GLU A 57 -6.14 5.98 -5.57
N TYR A 58 -5.32 6.26 -6.59
CA TYR A 58 -5.21 5.44 -7.79
C TYR A 58 -4.70 4.03 -7.46
N LEU A 59 -3.64 3.90 -6.67
CA LEU A 59 -3.10 2.61 -6.20
C LEU A 59 -4.14 1.82 -5.39
N LEU A 60 -4.91 2.49 -4.51
CA LEU A 60 -5.99 1.87 -3.73
C LEU A 60 -7.20 1.49 -4.61
N GLY A 61 -7.49 2.28 -5.64
CA GLY A 61 -8.59 2.07 -6.59
C GLY A 61 -8.32 0.95 -7.59
N GLU A 62 -7.08 0.81 -8.08
CA GLU A 62 -6.70 -0.35 -8.91
C GLU A 62 -6.58 -1.62 -8.07
N THR A 63 -6.23 -1.50 -6.79
CA THR A 63 -6.27 -2.61 -5.84
C THR A 63 -7.66 -2.86 -5.25
N VAL A 64 -8.75 -2.60 -6.02
CA VAL A 64 -10.21 -2.74 -5.74
C VAL A 64 -10.67 -4.10 -5.13
N HIS A 65 -9.72 -4.95 -4.78
CA HIS A 65 -9.83 -6.13 -3.97
C HIS A 65 -9.13 -6.01 -2.61
N LEU A 66 -9.35 -4.92 -1.85
CA LEU A 66 -9.26 -5.00 -0.38
C LEU A 66 -10.36 -5.97 0.10
N ARG A 67 -10.18 -7.26 -0.15
CA ARG A 67 -11.16 -8.33 0.12
C ARG A 67 -11.37 -8.54 1.61
N ASP A 68 -10.46 -8.04 2.44
CA ASP A 68 -10.55 -8.11 3.88
C ASP A 68 -10.25 -6.76 4.55
N ILE A 69 -11.00 -5.72 4.16
CA ILE A 69 -10.96 -4.40 4.82
C ILE A 69 -11.15 -4.57 6.34
N GLU A 70 -12.04 -5.46 6.78
CA GLU A 70 -12.29 -5.67 8.20
C GLU A 70 -11.07 -6.28 8.92
N GLY A 71 -10.45 -7.31 8.35
CA GLY A 71 -9.20 -7.88 8.85
C GLY A 71 -8.08 -6.85 8.89
N SER A 72 -7.90 -6.06 7.84
CA SER A 72 -6.88 -5.01 7.80
C SER A 72 -7.15 -3.87 8.78
N LEU A 73 -8.40 -3.45 8.97
CA LEU A 73 -8.76 -2.45 9.97
C LEU A 73 -8.55 -2.97 11.41
N ARG A 74 -8.58 -4.29 11.65
CA ARG A 74 -8.19 -4.88 12.94
C ARG A 74 -6.68 -4.81 13.17
N VAL A 75 -5.88 -4.82 12.11
CA VAL A 75 -4.42 -4.67 12.17
C VAL A 75 -4.05 -3.22 12.51
N LEU A 76 -4.74 -2.27 11.88
CA LEU A 76 -4.56 -0.84 12.16
C LEU A 76 -4.96 -0.55 13.61
N GLY A 77 -4.01 -0.04 14.41
CA GLY A 77 -4.31 0.57 15.71
C GLY A 77 -5.19 1.82 15.57
N GLU A 78 -5.54 2.47 16.67
CA GLU A 78 -6.11 3.83 16.57
C GLU A 78 -5.06 4.71 15.87
N ALA A 79 -5.42 5.33 14.74
CA ALA A 79 -4.48 6.06 13.87
C ALA A 79 -3.75 7.16 14.65
N GLY A 80 -2.56 6.83 15.14
CA GLY A 80 -1.74 7.70 16.00
C GLY A 80 -1.22 8.93 15.26
N PRO A 81 -0.95 10.06 15.92
CA PRO A 81 -0.24 11.19 15.32
C PRO A 81 1.22 10.81 15.02
N GLY A 82 1.82 11.39 13.97
CA GLY A 82 3.23 11.16 13.61
C GLY A 82 3.50 10.11 12.53
N ILE A 83 2.48 9.64 11.81
CA ILE A 83 2.64 8.60 10.79
C ILE A 83 3.59 9.01 9.66
N TYR A 84 3.64 10.30 9.33
CA TYR A 84 4.55 10.82 8.32
C TYR A 84 6.03 10.71 8.74
N GLN A 85 6.35 10.96 10.01
CA GLN A 85 7.69 10.77 10.58
C GLN A 85 8.08 9.28 10.64
N ILE A 86 7.08 8.41 10.73
CA ILE A 86 7.22 6.96 10.71
C ILE A 86 7.51 6.48 9.28
N LEU A 87 6.76 6.91 8.27
CA LEU A 87 7.06 6.59 6.86
C LEU A 87 8.39 7.21 6.41
N ALA A 88 8.73 8.39 6.90
CA ALA A 88 10.02 9.03 6.68
C ALA A 88 11.21 8.16 7.12
N SER A 89 11.04 7.37 8.19
CA SER A 89 12.09 6.48 8.70
C SER A 89 12.40 5.27 7.81
N LEU A 90 11.45 4.88 6.94
CA LEU A 90 11.69 3.86 5.91
C LEU A 90 12.53 4.40 4.75
N GLY A 91 12.51 5.71 4.53
CA GLY A 91 13.11 6.35 3.38
C GLY A 91 12.43 6.01 2.05
N PRO A 92 12.85 6.64 0.94
CA PRO A 92 12.20 6.48 -0.36
C PRO A 92 12.28 5.03 -0.88
N GLU A 93 13.47 4.43 -0.83
CA GLU A 93 13.69 3.05 -1.27
C GLU A 93 12.92 2.04 -0.42
N GLY A 94 12.88 2.21 0.91
CA GLY A 94 12.10 1.35 1.79
C GLY A 94 10.60 1.45 1.50
N LEU A 95 10.09 2.67 1.29
CA LEU A 95 8.71 2.90 0.92
C LEU A 95 8.38 2.29 -0.45
N ARG A 96 9.26 2.44 -1.44
CA ARG A 96 9.12 1.84 -2.78
C ARG A 96 9.05 0.32 -2.70
N THR A 97 10.01 -0.32 -2.03
CA THR A 97 10.05 -1.78 -1.88
C THR A 97 8.81 -2.31 -1.14
N LEU A 98 8.38 -1.61 -0.09
CA LEU A 98 7.19 -1.97 0.68
C LEU A 98 5.91 -1.89 -0.15
N LEU A 99 5.71 -0.82 -0.93
CA LEU A 99 4.53 -0.64 -1.78
C LEU A 99 4.50 -1.65 -2.93
N ALA A 100 5.62 -1.82 -3.63
CA ALA A 100 5.72 -2.76 -4.75
C ALA A 100 5.43 -4.20 -4.30
N SER A 101 6.08 -4.67 -3.22
CA SER A 101 5.85 -6.03 -2.69
C SER A 101 4.44 -6.23 -2.12
N SER A 102 3.80 -5.17 -1.61
CA SER A 102 2.41 -5.24 -1.15
C SER A 102 1.42 -5.32 -2.31
N ILE A 103 1.66 -4.58 -3.40
CA ILE A 103 0.85 -4.67 -4.62
C ILE A 103 0.98 -6.06 -5.26
N GLU A 104 2.21 -6.58 -5.38
CA GLU A 104 2.45 -7.95 -5.84
C GLU A 104 1.64 -8.96 -4.99
N ALA A 105 1.71 -8.85 -3.66
CA ALA A 105 1.00 -9.75 -2.76
C ALA A 105 -0.53 -9.70 -2.92
N LEU A 106 -1.10 -8.52 -3.20
CA LEU A 106 -2.53 -8.37 -3.47
C LEU A 106 -2.96 -9.04 -4.78
N GLU A 107 -2.13 -8.93 -5.82
CA GLU A 107 -2.32 -9.64 -7.07
C GLU A 107 -2.13 -11.16 -6.95
N GLY A 108 -1.61 -11.62 -5.80
CA GLY A 108 -1.34 -13.03 -5.51
C GLY A 108 0.07 -13.47 -5.87
N TYR A 109 0.96 -12.52 -6.12
CA TYR A 109 2.38 -12.73 -6.35
C TYR A 109 3.15 -12.49 -5.05
N GLY A 110 3.68 -13.55 -4.46
CA GLY A 110 4.56 -13.44 -3.30
C GLY A 110 3.89 -12.90 -2.03
N SER A 111 4.66 -12.16 -1.25
CA SER A 111 4.28 -11.60 0.05
C SER A 111 4.93 -10.22 0.21
N PRO A 112 4.34 -9.31 1.01
CA PRO A 112 4.99 -8.06 1.36
C PRO A 112 6.37 -8.31 1.97
N GLU A 113 7.30 -7.37 1.78
CA GLU A 113 8.65 -7.49 2.33
C GLU A 113 8.59 -7.62 3.88
N PRO A 114 8.94 -8.79 4.46
CA PRO A 114 8.62 -9.07 5.86
C PRO A 114 9.33 -8.15 6.86
N SER A 115 10.54 -7.69 6.56
CA SER A 115 11.31 -6.83 7.46
C SER A 115 10.74 -5.41 7.53
N LEU A 116 10.27 -4.88 6.40
CA LEU A 116 9.62 -3.58 6.26
C LEU A 116 8.21 -3.61 6.84
N VAL A 117 7.48 -4.71 6.70
CA VAL A 117 6.19 -4.88 7.38
C VAL A 117 6.38 -4.97 8.90
N ALA A 118 7.36 -5.73 9.39
CA ALA A 118 7.67 -5.80 10.82
C ALA A 118 8.08 -4.44 11.37
N GLU A 119 8.88 -3.68 10.62
CA GLU A 119 9.29 -2.33 10.97
C GLU A 119 8.09 -1.36 11.00
N LEU A 120 7.21 -1.41 10.00
CA LEU A 120 5.98 -0.63 9.98
C LEU A 120 5.07 -0.99 11.16
N ALA A 121 4.88 -2.29 11.44
CA ALA A 121 4.09 -2.77 12.56
C ALA A 121 4.64 -2.29 13.92
N ARG A 122 5.98 -2.30 14.08
CA ARG A 122 6.67 -1.79 15.26
C ARG A 122 6.47 -0.29 15.44
N LEU A 123 6.68 0.48 14.37
CA LEU A 123 6.56 1.94 14.40
C LEU A 123 5.12 2.39 14.63
N HIS A 124 4.16 1.62 14.12
CA HIS A 124 2.75 1.99 14.09
C HIS A 124 1.90 1.30 15.17
N GLY A 125 2.52 0.46 16.00
CA GLY A 125 1.86 -0.26 17.09
C GLY A 125 0.71 -1.14 16.60
N TRP A 126 0.94 -1.88 15.50
CA TRP A 126 -0.08 -2.79 14.97
C TRP A 126 -0.56 -3.76 16.05
N ARG A 127 -1.88 -3.98 16.10
CA ARG A 127 -2.52 -4.80 17.16
C ARG A 127 -2.26 -6.29 16.98
N VAL A 128 -1.87 -6.69 15.77
CA VAL A 128 -1.63 -8.07 15.37
C VAL A 128 -0.24 -8.15 14.76
N ASP A 129 0.49 -9.21 15.09
CA ASP A 129 1.79 -9.51 14.49
C ASP A 129 1.61 -9.77 12.98
N PRO A 130 2.29 -9.01 12.10
CA PRO A 130 2.19 -9.24 10.66
C PRO A 130 2.63 -10.64 10.22
N GLY A 131 3.49 -11.31 10.99
CA GLY A 131 3.97 -12.66 10.70
C GLY A 131 2.89 -13.75 10.79
N VAL A 132 1.74 -13.46 11.44
CA VAL A 132 0.62 -14.40 11.55
C VAL A 132 -0.55 -14.07 10.60
N LEU A 133 -0.46 -12.96 9.87
CA LEU A 133 -1.46 -12.56 8.88
C LEU A 133 -1.24 -13.32 7.58
N ASP A 134 -2.32 -13.57 6.84
CA ASP A 134 -2.16 -13.97 5.44
C ASP A 134 -1.56 -12.81 4.63
N HIS A 135 -0.84 -13.15 3.56
CA HIS A 135 -0.08 -12.19 2.77
C HIS A 135 -0.94 -11.04 2.21
N ARG A 136 -2.23 -11.30 1.90
CA ARG A 136 -3.14 -10.28 1.35
C ARG A 136 -3.67 -9.34 2.43
N THR A 137 -3.99 -9.86 3.61
CA THR A 137 -4.37 -9.04 4.77
C THR A 137 -3.20 -8.18 5.22
N SER A 138 -1.98 -8.73 5.25
CA SER A 138 -0.77 -7.97 5.53
C SER A 138 -0.54 -6.86 4.50
N ALA A 139 -0.65 -7.16 3.20
CA ALA A 139 -0.49 -6.18 2.14
C ALA A 139 -1.54 -5.06 2.21
N SER A 140 -2.79 -5.42 2.45
CA SER A 140 -3.91 -4.49 2.64
C SER A 140 -3.68 -3.58 3.85
N ALA A 141 -3.19 -4.13 4.97
CA ALA A 141 -2.85 -3.36 6.16
C ALA A 141 -1.69 -2.39 5.93
N VAL A 142 -0.68 -2.78 5.15
CA VAL A 142 0.41 -1.89 4.72
C VAL A 142 -0.15 -0.70 3.93
N LEU A 143 -0.89 -0.97 2.85
CA LEU A 143 -1.42 0.09 1.99
C LEU A 143 -2.34 1.04 2.75
N LEU A 144 -3.21 0.52 3.62
CA LEU A 144 -4.09 1.34 4.46
C LEU A 144 -3.32 2.13 5.51
N THR A 145 -2.24 1.59 6.07
CA THR A 145 -1.37 2.33 6.99
C THR A 145 -0.73 3.52 6.28
N VAL A 146 -0.20 3.30 5.08
CA VAL A 146 0.37 4.35 4.24
C VAL A 146 -0.73 5.38 3.91
N ALA A 147 -1.91 4.95 3.49
CA ALA A 147 -3.05 5.84 3.20
C ALA A 147 -3.48 6.70 4.39
N ALA A 148 -3.64 6.09 5.56
CA ALA A 148 -3.99 6.80 6.78
C ALA A 148 -2.93 7.84 7.16
N ALA A 149 -1.64 7.58 6.86
CA ALA A 149 -0.56 8.53 7.07
C ALA A 149 -0.78 9.84 6.32
N PHE A 150 -1.05 9.71 5.03
CA PHE A 150 -1.15 10.84 4.11
C PHE A 150 -2.40 11.66 4.37
N LEU A 151 -3.54 11.01 4.56
CA LEU A 151 -4.80 11.70 4.85
C LEU A 151 -4.73 12.50 6.15
N LYS A 152 -4.02 11.99 7.16
CA LYS A 152 -3.87 12.69 8.43
C LYS A 152 -3.05 13.97 8.32
N GLU A 153 -1.95 13.94 7.56
CA GLU A 153 -1.10 15.12 7.32
C GLU A 153 -1.89 16.26 6.69
N VAL A 154 -2.69 15.94 5.66
CA VAL A 154 -3.56 16.90 4.94
C VAL A 154 -4.61 17.50 5.87
N SER A 155 -5.15 16.70 6.78
CA SER A 155 -6.16 17.18 7.74
C SER A 155 -5.56 18.05 8.85
N SER A 156 -4.25 18.03 9.03
CA SER A 156 -3.52 18.81 10.04
C SER A 156 -2.78 20.03 9.50
N ALA A 157 -2.64 20.15 8.18
CA ALA A 157 -2.17 21.35 7.47
C ALA A 157 -3.33 22.32 7.23
#